data_AF-A0A8T0Q5K0-F1
#
_entry.id   AF-A0A8T0Q5K0-F1
#
_cell.length_a   1.000
_cell.length_b   1.000
_cell.length_c   1.000
_cell.angle_alpha   90.00
_cell.angle_beta   90.00
_cell.angle_gamma   90.00
#
_symmetry.space_group_name_H-M   'P 1'
#
loop_
_entity.id
_entity.type
_entity.pdbx_description
1 polymer ?
#
loop_
_entity_poly.entity_id
_entity_poly.type
_entity_poly.pdbx_seq_one_letter_code
_entity_poly.pdbx_strand_id
1 'polypeptide(L)'
;MAARRAARNMGLRLVQVLLVAVVARAPAAHAWRKEGHYMVCKIAESFLTSEASAAVTRLLPGWAGGELAATCSWADDERRRYPWSGALHFADTPGDCQFFYDRDCHNTKGEKDMCVVGGINNYTAALMNTSAPLVDPTVSLMFLAHFVGDIHQPLHCGNTVDFGGNTIIVHWYNATTTNLHRVWDLDIIEKAMKDFYNDDLSIMTHVIMQNITEAWSEDEREWEACSSRAKTCADK
;
A
#
# COMPACT_ATOMS: atom_id res chain seq x y z
N MET A 1 -6.89 51.69 22.93
CA MET A 1 -6.86 51.23 21.53
C MET A 1 -5.88 50.08 21.27
N ALA A 2 -4.69 50.06 21.88
CA ALA A 2 -3.66 49.02 21.64
C ALA A 2 -4.10 47.58 22.01
N ALA A 3 -4.76 47.39 23.16
CA ALA A 3 -5.22 46.06 23.62
C ALA A 3 -6.21 45.38 22.65
N ARG A 4 -7.08 46.15 21.99
CA ARG A 4 -8.02 45.63 20.98
C ARG A 4 -7.32 45.19 19.69
N ARG A 5 -6.19 45.81 19.31
CA ARG A 5 -5.38 45.38 18.16
C ARG A 5 -4.59 44.10 18.46
N ALA A 6 -4.05 43.96 19.66
CA ALA A 6 -3.34 42.76 20.10
C ALA A 6 -4.26 41.52 20.12
N ALA A 7 -5.48 41.64 20.66
CA ALA A 7 -6.47 40.57 20.65
C ALA A 7 -6.89 40.15 19.23
N ARG A 8 -7.01 41.11 18.30
CA ARG A 8 -7.34 40.86 16.89
C ARG A 8 -6.22 40.11 16.16
N ASN A 9 -4.97 40.47 16.42
CA ASN A 9 -3.79 39.79 15.84
C ASN A 9 -3.58 38.39 16.43
N MET A 10 -3.91 38.18 17.70
CA MET A 10 -3.84 36.87 18.34
C MET A 10 -4.92 35.92 17.82
N GLY A 11 -6.15 36.42 17.62
CA GLY A 11 -7.23 35.66 16.97
C GLY A 11 -6.91 35.30 15.51
N LEU A 12 -6.30 36.20 14.75
CA LEU A 12 -5.89 35.94 13.36
C LEU A 12 -4.78 34.87 13.28
N ARG A 13 -3.82 34.90 14.21
CA ARG A 13 -2.77 33.88 14.32
C ARG A 13 -3.33 32.52 14.76
N LEU A 14 -4.29 32.48 15.70
CA LEU A 14 -4.96 31.25 16.09
C LEU A 14 -5.75 30.64 14.93
N VAL A 15 -6.45 31.45 14.14
CA VAL A 15 -7.18 30.99 12.94
C VAL A 15 -6.22 30.47 11.87
N GLN A 16 -5.07 31.12 11.68
CA GLN A 16 -4.03 30.62 10.76
C GLN A 16 -3.40 29.30 11.23
N VAL A 17 -3.13 29.15 12.54
CA VAL A 17 -2.62 27.89 13.11
C VAL A 17 -3.66 26.77 13.01
N LEU A 18 -4.94 27.08 13.25
CA LEU A 18 -6.05 26.12 13.07
C LEU A 18 -6.25 25.73 11.59
N LEU A 19 -6.12 26.66 10.64
CA LEU A 19 -6.21 26.35 9.22
C LEU A 19 -5.05 25.45 8.77
N VAL A 20 -3.82 25.71 9.21
CA VAL A 20 -2.65 24.88 8.89
C VAL A 20 -2.77 23.49 9.52
N ALA A 21 -3.30 23.38 10.75
CA ALA A 21 -3.54 22.09 11.41
C ALA A 21 -4.66 21.26 10.76
N VAL A 22 -5.65 21.90 10.12
CA VAL A 22 -6.71 21.22 9.37
C VAL A 22 -6.21 20.71 8.01
N VAL A 23 -5.24 21.40 7.39
CA VAL A 23 -4.61 20.99 6.12
C VAL A 23 -3.56 19.88 6.32
N ALA A 24 -3.06 19.67 7.54
CA ALA A 24 -2.09 18.61 7.84
C ALA A 24 -2.71 17.20 8.03
N ARG A 25 -4.01 17.02 7.78
CA ARG A 25 -4.57 15.68 7.55
C ARG A 25 -4.31 15.32 6.09
N ALA A 26 -3.14 14.77 5.81
CA ALA A 26 -2.98 13.99 4.59
C ALA A 26 -4.16 13.00 4.55
N PRO A 27 -4.93 12.92 3.45
CA PRO A 27 -5.86 11.81 3.28
C PRO A 27 -5.05 10.53 3.50
N ALA A 28 -5.62 9.59 4.24
CA ALA A 28 -5.06 8.26 4.28
C ALA A 28 -5.19 7.68 2.87
N ALA A 29 -4.15 7.90 2.08
CA ALA A 29 -3.81 7.14 0.90
C ALA A 29 -3.49 5.74 1.42
N HIS A 30 -4.56 4.96 1.58
CA HIS A 30 -4.50 3.52 1.63
C HIS A 30 -4.16 3.10 0.21
N ALA A 31 -3.32 2.08 0.01
CA ALA A 31 -3.18 1.49 -1.32
C ALA A 31 -4.48 0.83 -1.74
N TRP A 32 -4.41 -0.15 -2.63
CA TRP A 32 -5.50 -1.11 -2.82
C TRP A 32 -6.33 -1.19 -1.55
N ARG A 33 -7.62 -0.83 -1.59
CA ARG A 33 -8.40 -0.91 -0.36
C ARG A 33 -8.53 -2.38 0.07
N LYS A 34 -9.27 -2.61 1.15
CA LYS A 34 -9.39 -3.94 1.78
C LYS A 34 -9.62 -5.06 0.77
N GLU A 35 -10.46 -4.82 -0.23
CA GLU A 35 -10.80 -5.74 -1.31
C GLU A 35 -9.59 -6.08 -2.18
N GLY A 36 -8.84 -5.08 -2.63
CA GLY A 36 -7.65 -5.29 -3.48
C GLY A 36 -6.53 -6.04 -2.74
N HIS A 37 -6.23 -5.65 -1.49
CA HIS A 37 -5.27 -6.39 -0.66
C HIS A 37 -5.69 -7.81 -0.38
N TYR A 38 -6.98 -8.03 -0.09
CA TYR A 38 -7.51 -9.36 0.10
C TYR A 38 -7.29 -10.20 -1.15
N MET A 39 -7.67 -9.70 -2.35
CA MET A 39 -7.48 -10.43 -3.61
C MET A 39 -6.02 -10.77 -3.88
N VAL A 40 -5.11 -9.80 -3.77
CA VAL A 40 -3.67 -10.02 -4.01
C VAL A 40 -3.15 -11.15 -3.12
N CYS A 41 -3.45 -11.10 -1.83
CA CYS A 41 -3.00 -12.12 -0.90
C CYS A 41 -3.72 -13.46 -1.09
N LYS A 42 -5.00 -13.45 -1.46
CA LYS A 42 -5.75 -14.66 -1.70
C LYS A 42 -5.25 -15.41 -2.92
N ILE A 43 -4.88 -14.68 -3.96
CA ILE A 43 -4.19 -15.23 -5.13
C ILE A 43 -2.82 -15.76 -4.70
N ALA A 44 -2.02 -14.98 -3.97
CA ALA A 44 -0.69 -15.39 -3.52
C ALA A 44 -0.71 -16.71 -2.71
N GLU A 45 -1.69 -16.91 -1.82
CA GLU A 45 -1.87 -18.16 -1.05
C GLU A 45 -1.91 -19.40 -1.94
N SER A 46 -2.56 -19.33 -3.10
CA SER A 46 -2.71 -20.44 -4.04
C SER A 46 -1.41 -20.83 -4.75
N PHE A 47 -0.41 -19.92 -4.75
CA PHE A 47 0.91 -20.15 -5.36
C PHE A 47 2.01 -20.44 -4.32
N LEU A 48 1.68 -20.47 -3.03
CA LEU A 48 2.66 -20.84 -2.00
C LEU A 48 3.01 -22.33 -2.12
N THR A 49 4.30 -22.64 -2.01
CA THR A 49 4.76 -24.02 -1.79
C THR A 49 4.20 -24.55 -0.47
N SER A 50 4.16 -25.88 -0.31
CA SER A 50 3.70 -26.49 0.94
C SER A 50 4.51 -26.02 2.16
N GLU A 51 5.82 -25.81 1.99
CA GLU A 51 6.69 -25.27 3.04
C GLU A 51 6.35 -23.82 3.38
N ALA A 52 6.13 -22.96 2.38
CA ALA A 52 5.78 -21.56 2.57
C ALA A 52 4.39 -21.41 3.19
N SER A 53 3.41 -22.17 2.70
CA SER A 53 2.05 -22.23 3.26
C SER A 53 2.08 -22.62 4.73
N ALA A 54 2.81 -23.68 5.10
CA ALA A 54 2.95 -24.09 6.49
C ALA A 54 3.64 -23.03 7.36
N ALA A 55 4.63 -22.30 6.81
CA ALA A 55 5.28 -21.20 7.52
C ALA A 55 4.33 -20.02 7.75
N VAL A 56 3.59 -19.61 6.72
CA VAL A 56 2.57 -18.56 6.78
C VAL A 56 1.53 -18.92 7.83
N THR A 57 0.89 -20.09 7.76
CA THR A 57 -0.14 -20.50 8.73
C THR A 57 0.36 -20.50 10.17
N ARG A 58 1.64 -20.85 10.42
CA ARG A 58 2.22 -20.78 11.79
C ARG A 58 2.41 -19.36 12.29
N LEU A 59 2.70 -18.41 11.40
CA LEU A 59 2.94 -17.02 11.76
C LEU A 59 1.64 -16.22 11.89
N LEU A 60 0.57 -16.63 11.21
CA LEU A 60 -0.67 -15.87 11.23
C LEU A 60 -1.31 -15.84 12.64
N PRO A 61 -1.86 -14.68 13.04
CA PRO A 61 -2.57 -14.57 14.30
C PRO A 61 -3.88 -15.37 14.26
N GLY A 62 -4.34 -15.86 15.41
CA GLY A 62 -5.51 -16.77 15.47
C GLY A 62 -6.81 -16.18 14.89
N TRP A 63 -6.99 -14.86 14.92
CA TRP A 63 -8.16 -14.19 14.34
C TRP A 63 -8.20 -14.27 12.80
N ALA A 64 -7.06 -14.52 12.15
CA ALA A 64 -6.96 -14.66 10.70
C ALA A 64 -7.48 -16.02 10.20
N GLY A 65 -7.76 -16.98 11.09
CA GLY A 65 -8.33 -18.28 10.70
C GLY A 65 -7.45 -19.12 9.79
N GLY A 66 -6.13 -18.85 9.76
CA GLY A 66 -5.18 -19.51 8.85
C GLY A 66 -5.10 -18.90 7.44
N GLU A 67 -5.77 -17.77 7.20
CA GLU A 67 -5.81 -17.06 5.93
C GLU A 67 -4.95 -15.79 5.98
N LEU A 68 -3.90 -15.73 5.16
CA LEU A 68 -3.08 -14.55 4.95
C LEU A 68 -3.91 -13.39 4.42
N ALA A 69 -4.83 -13.64 3.49
CA ALA A 69 -5.69 -12.62 2.90
C ALA A 69 -6.50 -11.83 3.94
N ALA A 70 -6.92 -12.48 5.03
CA ALA A 70 -7.61 -11.82 6.15
C ALA A 70 -6.74 -10.78 6.87
N THR A 71 -5.42 -10.87 6.73
CA THR A 71 -4.45 -9.96 7.37
C THR A 71 -3.93 -8.86 6.47
N CYS A 72 -4.17 -8.94 5.16
CA CYS A 72 -3.44 -8.10 4.22
C CYS A 72 -3.85 -6.63 4.19
N SER A 73 -4.95 -6.23 4.85
CA SER A 73 -5.26 -4.82 5.09
C SER A 73 -4.78 -4.30 6.45
N TRP A 74 -4.15 -5.14 7.27
CA TRP A 74 -3.79 -4.79 8.66
C TRP A 74 -2.80 -3.64 8.76
N ALA A 75 -1.82 -3.56 7.85
CA ALA A 75 -0.79 -2.52 7.88
C ALA A 75 -1.40 -1.11 7.78
N ASP A 76 -2.46 -0.97 6.97
CA ASP A 76 -3.24 0.26 6.84
C ASP A 76 -3.96 0.66 8.13
N ASP A 77 -4.57 -0.31 8.81
CA ASP A 77 -5.31 -0.10 10.05
C ASP A 77 -4.37 0.32 11.21
N GLU A 78 -3.11 -0.12 11.18
CA GLU A 78 -2.13 0.11 12.25
C GLU A 78 -1.20 1.32 12.03
N ARG A 79 -1.41 2.12 10.98
CA ARG A 79 -0.61 3.35 10.73
C ARG A 79 -0.62 4.32 11.92
N ARG A 80 -1.65 4.29 12.76
CA ARG A 80 -1.70 5.10 14.00
C ARG A 80 -0.82 4.54 15.11
N ARG A 81 -0.73 3.21 15.21
CA ARG A 81 0.11 2.51 16.18
C ARG A 81 1.58 2.51 15.75
N TYR A 82 1.84 2.46 14.45
CA TYR A 82 3.16 2.53 13.85
C TYR A 82 3.27 3.74 12.90
N PRO A 83 3.34 4.99 13.41
CA PRO A 83 3.39 6.18 12.54
C PRO A 83 4.53 6.19 11.53
N TRP A 84 5.65 5.54 11.87
CA TRP A 84 6.81 5.38 10.99
C TRP A 84 6.50 4.53 9.75
N SER A 85 5.51 3.63 9.80
CA SER A 85 5.16 2.77 8.66
C SER A 85 4.46 3.54 7.56
N GLY A 86 3.93 4.74 7.83
CA GLY A 86 3.14 5.51 6.89
C GLY A 86 3.86 5.81 5.57
N ALA A 87 5.19 6.01 5.60
CA ALA A 87 6.00 6.23 4.40
C ALA A 87 6.33 4.94 3.65
N LEU A 88 6.16 3.77 4.28
CA LEU A 88 6.43 2.47 3.67
C LEU A 88 5.30 2.00 2.76
N HIS A 89 4.19 2.73 2.66
CA HIS A 89 3.10 2.37 1.76
C HIS A 89 3.34 2.83 0.32
N PHE A 90 4.25 3.76 0.05
CA PHE A 90 4.42 4.34 -1.29
C PHE A 90 5.89 4.65 -1.58
N ALA A 91 6.16 5.01 -2.83
CA ALA A 91 7.41 5.59 -3.30
C ALA A 91 7.10 6.86 -4.10
N ASP A 92 7.55 8.00 -3.61
CA ASP A 92 7.36 9.29 -4.27
C ASP A 92 8.42 9.49 -5.36
N THR A 93 7.98 9.87 -6.56
CA THR A 93 8.85 10.19 -7.71
C THR A 93 8.69 11.66 -8.11
N PRO A 94 9.70 12.28 -8.76
CA PRO A 94 9.63 13.67 -9.19
C PRO A 94 8.70 13.91 -10.40
N GLY A 95 8.00 12.87 -10.89
CA GLY A 95 7.09 12.98 -12.03
C GLY A 95 7.77 12.83 -13.40
N ASP A 96 8.96 12.25 -13.45
CA ASP A 96 9.68 11.91 -14.69
C ASP A 96 9.34 10.50 -15.22
N CYS A 97 8.33 9.85 -14.63
CA CYS A 97 7.87 8.49 -14.96
C CYS A 97 8.96 7.43 -14.77
N GLN A 98 9.96 7.68 -13.92
CA GLN A 98 11.01 6.74 -13.58
C GLN A 98 11.16 6.66 -12.07
N PHE A 99 11.42 5.45 -11.58
CA PHE A 99 11.82 5.22 -10.19
C PHE A 99 13.31 4.87 -10.15
N PHE A 100 14.05 5.51 -9.25
CA PHE A 100 15.42 5.14 -8.94
C PHE A 100 15.57 5.00 -7.43
N TYR A 101 15.92 3.80 -6.95
CA TYR A 101 15.93 3.49 -5.51
C TYR A 101 16.73 4.51 -4.68
N ASP A 102 17.96 4.82 -5.10
CA ASP A 102 18.85 5.75 -4.39
C ASP A 102 18.31 7.19 -4.34
N ARG A 103 17.56 7.59 -5.36
CA ARG A 103 16.97 8.93 -5.47
C ARG A 103 15.66 9.01 -4.68
N ASP A 104 14.77 8.05 -4.87
CA ASP A 104 13.34 8.14 -4.56
C ASP A 104 12.95 7.40 -3.28
N CYS A 105 13.72 6.38 -2.85
CA CYS A 105 13.37 5.60 -1.67
C CYS A 105 13.79 6.29 -0.38
N HIS A 106 13.03 7.31 0.02
CA HIS A 106 13.18 8.00 1.30
C HIS A 106 11.85 8.59 1.76
N ASN A 107 11.74 8.90 3.05
CA ASN A 107 10.58 9.64 3.56
C ASN A 107 10.76 11.16 3.42
N THR A 108 9.78 11.93 3.88
CA THR A 108 9.79 13.41 3.83
C THR A 108 10.91 14.08 4.63
N LYS A 109 11.61 13.34 5.50
CA LYS A 109 12.80 13.80 6.23
C LYS A 109 14.11 13.46 5.51
N GLY A 110 14.06 12.74 4.39
CA GLY A 110 15.23 12.25 3.67
C GLY A 110 15.87 11.00 4.30
N GLU A 111 15.21 10.33 5.24
CA GLU A 111 15.68 9.05 5.77
C GLU A 111 15.58 8.00 4.67
N LYS A 112 16.71 7.40 4.30
CA LYS A 112 16.81 6.39 3.23
C LYS A 112 16.06 5.11 3.60
N ASP A 113 15.70 4.33 2.58
CA ASP A 113 14.96 3.06 2.68
C ASP A 113 13.52 3.18 3.22
N MET A 114 13.07 4.40 3.52
CA MET A 114 11.72 4.66 4.03
C MET A 114 10.72 4.89 2.90
N CYS A 115 10.57 3.88 2.05
CA CYS A 115 9.56 3.78 0.99
C CYS A 115 9.05 2.32 0.89
N VAL A 116 8.03 2.06 0.07
CA VAL A 116 7.47 0.71 -0.12
C VAL A 116 8.50 -0.32 -0.60
N VAL A 117 9.40 0.06 -1.51
CA VAL A 117 10.46 -0.83 -2.02
C VAL A 117 11.44 -1.20 -0.89
N GLY A 118 11.82 -0.22 -0.07
CA GLY A 118 12.67 -0.44 1.11
C GLY A 118 11.97 -1.28 2.17
N GLY A 119 10.67 -1.08 2.38
CA GLY A 119 9.81 -1.91 3.23
C GLY A 119 9.82 -3.38 2.81
N ILE A 120 9.58 -3.66 1.52
CA ILE A 120 9.63 -5.03 0.98
C ILE A 120 11.01 -5.66 1.20
N ASN A 121 12.09 -4.94 0.89
CA ASN A 121 13.47 -5.42 1.11
C ASN A 121 13.72 -5.76 2.58
N ASN A 122 13.33 -4.87 3.49
CA ASN A 122 13.54 -5.03 4.93
C ASN A 122 12.78 -6.24 5.49
N TYR A 123 11.47 -6.35 5.21
CA TYR A 123 10.66 -7.43 5.76
C TYR A 123 10.93 -8.79 5.11
N THR A 124 11.35 -8.80 3.84
CA THR A 124 11.89 -10.02 3.21
C THR A 124 13.14 -10.49 3.95
N ALA A 125 14.11 -9.60 4.19
CA ALA A 125 15.33 -9.94 4.92
C ALA A 125 15.04 -10.40 6.37
N ALA A 126 14.07 -9.77 7.04
CA ALA A 126 13.64 -10.16 8.39
C ALA A 126 13.06 -11.59 8.43
N LEU A 127 12.23 -11.97 7.45
CA LEU A 127 11.65 -13.32 7.37
C LEU A 127 12.68 -14.38 6.97
N MET A 128 13.71 -14.01 6.22
CA MET A 128 14.83 -14.90 5.90
C MET A 128 15.77 -15.13 7.09
N ASN A 129 15.89 -14.14 7.99
CA ASN A 129 16.78 -14.21 9.15
C ASN A 129 16.03 -14.65 10.41
N THR A 130 15.78 -15.95 10.53
CA THR A 130 15.11 -16.57 11.69
C THR A 130 15.88 -16.46 13.01
N SER A 131 17.11 -15.93 12.97
CA SER A 131 17.98 -15.75 14.15
C SER A 131 17.96 -14.31 14.69
N ALA A 132 17.27 -13.37 14.02
CA ALA A 132 17.16 -11.98 14.46
C ALA A 132 16.21 -11.86 15.67
N PRO A 133 16.69 -11.58 16.90
CA PRO A 133 15.87 -11.67 18.11
C PRO A 133 14.81 -10.56 18.27
N LEU A 134 14.85 -9.53 17.43
CA LEU A 134 14.17 -8.26 17.68
C LEU A 134 13.02 -7.95 16.71
N VAL A 135 12.78 -8.79 15.71
CA VAL A 135 11.74 -8.55 14.70
C VAL A 135 10.65 -9.60 14.84
N ASP A 136 9.42 -9.14 15.10
CA ASP A 136 8.25 -10.01 15.13
C ASP A 136 7.99 -10.55 13.70
N PRO A 137 8.11 -11.87 13.49
CA PRO A 137 7.95 -12.45 12.15
C PRO A 137 6.50 -12.39 11.66
N THR A 138 5.51 -12.37 12.56
CA THR A 138 4.10 -12.18 12.20
C THR A 138 3.89 -10.78 11.63
N VAL A 139 4.39 -9.75 12.34
CA VAL A 139 4.31 -8.36 11.87
C VAL A 139 5.06 -8.18 10.55
N SER A 140 6.21 -8.84 10.40
CA SER A 140 7.00 -8.78 9.15
C SER A 140 6.25 -9.38 7.97
N LEU A 141 5.63 -10.56 8.17
CA LEU A 141 4.81 -11.20 7.15
C LEU A 141 3.64 -10.31 6.73
N MET A 142 2.92 -9.74 7.69
CA MET A 142 1.74 -8.91 7.42
C MET A 142 2.12 -7.60 6.71
N PHE A 143 3.22 -6.96 7.10
CA PHE A 143 3.73 -5.80 6.36
C PHE A 143 4.20 -6.17 4.95
N LEU A 144 4.97 -7.24 4.80
CA LEU A 144 5.46 -7.68 3.49
C LEU A 144 4.30 -7.97 2.54
N ALA A 145 3.30 -8.73 2.99
CA ALA A 145 2.15 -9.11 2.17
C ALA A 145 1.34 -7.88 1.72
N HIS A 146 1.18 -6.89 2.61
CA HIS A 146 0.54 -5.62 2.27
C HIS A 146 1.36 -4.81 1.24
N PHE A 147 2.64 -4.58 1.50
CA PHE A 147 3.49 -3.73 0.65
C PHE A 147 3.73 -4.31 -0.75
N VAL A 148 3.72 -5.64 -0.89
CA VAL A 148 3.70 -6.27 -2.22
C VAL A 148 2.42 -5.91 -2.98
N GLY A 149 1.28 -5.74 -2.31
CA GLY A 149 0.10 -5.14 -2.92
C GLY A 149 0.35 -3.68 -3.31
N ASP A 150 0.80 -2.87 -2.35
CA ASP A 150 0.99 -1.42 -2.55
C ASP A 150 1.87 -1.09 -3.75
N ILE A 151 3.03 -1.74 -3.89
CA ILE A 151 3.96 -1.44 -4.98
C ILE A 151 3.35 -1.70 -6.37
N HIS A 152 2.33 -2.57 -6.46
CA HIS A 152 1.62 -2.86 -7.70
C HIS A 152 0.40 -1.95 -7.93
N GLN A 153 0.03 -1.09 -6.97
CA GLN A 153 -0.94 -0.02 -7.21
C GLN A 153 -0.22 1.14 -7.92
N PRO A 154 -0.54 1.47 -9.18
CA PRO A 154 0.29 2.40 -9.97
C PRO A 154 0.52 3.77 -9.34
N LEU A 155 -0.46 4.31 -8.61
CA LEU A 155 -0.35 5.61 -7.96
C LEU A 155 0.34 5.57 -6.59
N HIS A 156 0.73 4.40 -6.11
CA HIS A 156 1.65 4.24 -4.97
C HIS A 156 3.11 4.41 -5.37
N CYS A 157 3.43 4.38 -6.67
CA CYS A 157 4.69 4.88 -7.22
C CYS A 157 4.41 6.16 -8.03
N GLY A 158 3.88 7.15 -7.33
CA GLY A 158 3.27 8.34 -7.92
C GLY A 158 4.14 9.59 -7.88
N ASN A 159 3.58 10.71 -8.37
CA ASN A 159 4.25 12.00 -8.33
C ASN A 159 4.12 12.65 -6.94
N THR A 160 5.22 13.16 -6.40
CA THR A 160 5.23 13.86 -5.10
C THR A 160 4.32 15.10 -5.09
N VAL A 161 4.20 15.81 -6.23
CA VAL A 161 3.45 17.08 -6.32
C VAL A 161 1.96 16.87 -6.08
N ASP A 162 1.41 15.80 -6.62
CA ASP A 162 -0.01 15.50 -6.51
C ASP A 162 -0.35 14.45 -5.43
N PHE A 163 0.67 14.02 -4.68
CA PHE A 163 0.61 12.96 -3.67
C PHE A 163 0.08 11.65 -4.25
N GLY A 164 0.64 11.22 -5.39
CA GLY A 164 0.16 10.06 -6.13
C GLY A 164 -1.28 10.22 -6.59
N GLY A 165 -1.67 11.41 -7.05
CA GLY A 165 -3.02 11.70 -7.51
C GLY A 165 -4.07 11.92 -6.41
N ASN A 166 -3.71 11.94 -5.13
CA ASN A 166 -4.64 12.23 -4.04
C ASN A 166 -5.24 13.64 -4.12
N THR A 167 -4.50 14.59 -4.69
CA THR A 167 -4.95 15.98 -4.87
C THR A 167 -5.65 16.24 -6.21
N ILE A 168 -5.68 15.24 -7.11
CA ILE A 168 -6.36 15.34 -8.40
C ILE A 168 -7.83 14.96 -8.19
N ILE A 169 -8.69 15.96 -8.04
CA ILE A 169 -10.13 15.76 -7.86
C ILE A 169 -10.79 15.43 -9.20
N VAL A 170 -11.59 14.37 -9.22
CA VAL A 170 -12.28 13.86 -10.41
C VAL A 170 -13.73 13.50 -10.08
N HIS A 171 -14.53 13.31 -11.12
CA HIS A 171 -15.86 12.70 -11.01
C HIS A 171 -15.78 11.25 -11.50
N TRP A 172 -16.12 10.30 -10.63
CA TRP A 172 -16.29 8.90 -11.00
C TRP A 172 -17.72 8.69 -11.49
N TYR A 173 -17.86 8.52 -12.81
CA TYR A 173 -19.14 8.52 -13.52
C TYR A 173 -20.00 9.75 -13.13
N ASN A 174 -21.32 9.59 -13.12
CA ASN A 174 -22.27 10.69 -12.95
C ASN A 174 -22.62 10.98 -11.48
N ALA A 175 -22.01 10.28 -10.51
CA ALA A 175 -22.55 10.22 -9.15
C ALA A 175 -21.58 10.66 -8.03
N THR A 176 -20.27 10.55 -8.21
CA THR A 176 -19.34 10.67 -7.07
C THR A 176 -18.13 11.55 -7.39
N THR A 177 -18.00 12.68 -6.68
CA THR A 177 -16.73 13.42 -6.62
C THR A 177 -15.76 12.65 -5.72
N THR A 178 -14.59 12.33 -6.25
CA THR A 178 -13.53 11.55 -5.59
C THR A 178 -12.16 12.13 -5.96
N ASN A 179 -11.07 11.47 -5.61
CA ASN A 179 -9.73 11.78 -6.14
C ASN A 179 -9.20 10.62 -6.99
N LEU A 180 -8.24 10.90 -7.86
CA LEU A 180 -7.69 9.93 -8.80
C LEU A 180 -7.06 8.72 -8.08
N HIS A 181 -6.38 8.93 -6.96
CA HIS A 181 -5.78 7.84 -6.17
C HIS A 181 -6.82 6.82 -5.72
N ARG A 182 -7.92 7.28 -5.10
CA ARG A 182 -9.04 6.45 -4.66
C ARG A 182 -9.71 5.71 -5.82
N VAL A 183 -9.72 6.30 -7.02
CA VAL A 183 -10.27 5.62 -8.21
C VAL A 183 -9.51 4.33 -8.50
N TRP A 184 -8.18 4.39 -8.40
CA TRP A 184 -7.32 3.22 -8.58
C TRP A 184 -7.39 2.23 -7.41
N ASP A 185 -7.37 2.72 -6.16
CA ASP A 185 -7.40 1.83 -4.99
C ASP A 185 -8.70 1.05 -4.81
N LEU A 186 -9.82 1.63 -5.23
CA LEU A 186 -11.15 1.16 -4.87
C LEU A 186 -12.15 1.24 -6.02
N ASP A 187 -12.37 2.43 -6.59
CA ASP A 187 -13.60 2.65 -7.38
C ASP A 187 -13.64 1.78 -8.65
N ILE A 188 -12.49 1.52 -9.28
CA ILE A 188 -12.38 0.59 -10.41
C ILE A 188 -12.72 -0.85 -9.98
N ILE A 189 -12.19 -1.30 -8.84
CA ILE A 189 -12.43 -2.66 -8.31
C ILE A 189 -13.90 -2.84 -7.97
N GLU A 190 -14.48 -1.96 -7.15
CA GLU A 190 -15.90 -2.06 -6.77
C GLU A 190 -16.81 -2.03 -8.00
N LYS A 191 -16.49 -1.18 -8.98
CA LYS A 191 -17.26 -1.11 -10.22
C LYS A 191 -17.17 -2.40 -11.02
N ALA A 192 -15.97 -2.96 -11.20
CA ALA A 192 -15.78 -4.22 -11.92
C ALA A 192 -16.47 -5.38 -11.20
N MET A 193 -16.32 -5.46 -9.87
CA MET A 193 -16.97 -6.45 -9.01
C MET A 193 -18.49 -6.44 -9.19
N LYS A 194 -19.10 -5.25 -9.17
CA LYS A 194 -20.53 -5.07 -9.38
C LYS A 194 -20.99 -5.41 -10.79
N ASP A 195 -20.26 -4.96 -11.81
CA ASP A 195 -20.70 -5.08 -13.21
C ASP A 195 -20.51 -6.49 -13.77
N PHE A 196 -19.46 -7.20 -13.36
CA PHE A 196 -19.04 -8.46 -13.99
C PHE A 196 -19.06 -9.67 -13.07
N TYR A 197 -19.10 -9.47 -11.74
CA TYR A 197 -18.88 -10.54 -10.77
C TYR A 197 -19.97 -10.62 -9.70
N ASN A 198 -21.18 -10.12 -10.01
CA ASN A 198 -22.34 -10.16 -9.12
C ASN A 198 -22.07 -9.55 -7.73
N ASP A 199 -21.21 -8.51 -7.68
CA ASP A 199 -20.79 -7.84 -6.45
C ASP A 199 -20.11 -8.80 -5.43
N ASP A 200 -19.48 -9.87 -5.93
CA ASP A 200 -18.85 -10.93 -5.12
C ASP A 200 -17.33 -10.97 -5.31
N LEU A 201 -16.61 -10.65 -4.23
CA LEU A 201 -15.14 -10.63 -4.20
C LEU A 201 -14.55 -12.01 -4.47
N SER A 202 -15.18 -13.08 -3.99
CA SER A 202 -14.68 -14.45 -4.15
C SER A 202 -14.77 -14.90 -5.60
N ILE A 203 -15.85 -14.53 -6.31
CA ILE A 203 -16.01 -14.80 -7.74
C ILE A 203 -14.95 -14.04 -8.54
N MET A 204 -14.79 -12.73 -8.29
CA MET A 204 -13.77 -11.93 -8.97
C MET A 204 -12.36 -12.49 -8.74
N THR A 205 -12.02 -12.83 -7.49
CA THR A 205 -10.73 -13.44 -7.13
C THR A 205 -10.50 -14.75 -7.89
N HIS A 206 -11.51 -15.62 -7.92
CA HIS A 206 -11.41 -16.92 -8.59
C HIS A 206 -11.18 -16.77 -10.09
N VAL A 207 -11.90 -15.86 -10.75
CA VAL A 207 -11.74 -15.60 -12.19
C VAL A 207 -10.36 -15.04 -12.50
N ILE A 208 -9.84 -14.10 -11.69
CA ILE A 208 -8.48 -13.57 -11.87
C ILE A 208 -7.45 -14.70 -11.73
N MET A 209 -7.60 -15.56 -10.73
CA MET A 209 -6.70 -16.69 -10.51
C MET A 209 -6.72 -17.67 -11.69
N GLN A 210 -7.89 -17.96 -12.26
CA GLN A 210 -8.00 -18.77 -13.48
C GLN A 210 -7.28 -18.13 -14.66
N ASN A 211 -7.45 -16.82 -14.86
CA ASN A 211 -6.78 -16.09 -15.95
C ASN A 211 -5.26 -16.13 -15.82
N ILE A 212 -4.70 -16.06 -14.61
CA ILE A 212 -3.25 -16.21 -14.39
C ILE A 212 -2.76 -17.57 -14.90
N THR A 213 -3.47 -18.64 -14.57
CA THR A 213 -3.08 -20.01 -14.97
C THR A 213 -3.36 -20.36 -16.43
N GLU A 214 -4.22 -19.58 -17.10
CA GLU A 214 -4.66 -19.84 -18.47
C GLU A 214 -4.18 -18.72 -19.40
N ALA A 215 -4.91 -17.61 -19.43
CA ALA A 215 -4.72 -16.51 -20.36
C ALA A 215 -3.35 -15.81 -20.25
N TRP A 216 -2.76 -15.76 -19.04
CA TRP A 216 -1.50 -15.07 -18.76
C TRP A 216 -0.34 -16.02 -18.39
N SER A 217 -0.49 -17.31 -18.70
CA SER A 217 0.51 -18.33 -18.36
C SER A 217 1.88 -18.11 -19.01
N GLU A 218 1.95 -17.38 -20.12
CA GLU A 218 3.22 -17.01 -20.77
C GLU A 218 3.93 -15.85 -20.05
N ASP A 219 3.18 -14.93 -19.44
CA ASP A 219 3.71 -13.75 -18.75
C ASP A 219 4.29 -14.09 -17.37
N GLU A 220 3.79 -15.16 -16.72
CA GLU A 220 4.21 -15.61 -15.39
C GLU A 220 5.74 -15.77 -15.28
N ARG A 221 6.36 -16.32 -16.32
CA ARG A 221 7.81 -16.55 -16.36
C ARG A 221 8.62 -15.27 -16.34
N GLU A 222 8.08 -14.19 -16.90
CA GLU A 222 8.74 -12.88 -16.88
C GLU A 222 8.67 -12.24 -15.49
N TRP A 223 7.56 -12.43 -14.77
CA TRP A 223 7.37 -11.94 -13.40
C TRP A 223 8.30 -12.63 -12.39
N GLU A 224 8.55 -13.94 -12.57
CA GLU A 224 9.48 -14.69 -11.72
C GLU A 224 10.95 -14.33 -11.94
N ALA A 225 11.28 -13.72 -13.08
CA ALA A 225 12.65 -13.39 -13.39
C ALA A 225 13.10 -12.29 -12.43
N CYS A 226 13.95 -12.63 -11.46
CA CYS A 226 14.56 -11.67 -10.55
C CYS A 226 16.01 -12.07 -10.27
N SER A 227 16.92 -11.10 -10.26
CA SER A 227 18.35 -11.37 -10.04
C SER A 227 18.68 -11.76 -8.60
N SER A 228 17.80 -11.41 -7.66
CA SER A 228 17.92 -11.71 -6.23
C SER A 228 16.57 -12.16 -5.67
N ARG A 229 16.61 -13.09 -4.70
CA ARG A 229 15.43 -13.48 -3.90
C ARG A 229 15.26 -12.67 -2.62
N ALA A 230 16.25 -11.84 -2.27
CA ALA A 230 16.29 -11.04 -1.04
C ALA A 230 16.17 -9.53 -1.29
N LYS A 231 16.21 -9.10 -2.55
CA LYS A 231 16.05 -7.71 -2.95
C LYS A 231 15.02 -7.65 -4.08
N THR A 232 14.15 -6.66 -3.99
CA THR A 232 13.23 -6.28 -5.06
C THR A 232 13.97 -6.00 -6.35
N CYS A 233 13.35 -6.33 -7.46
CA CYS A 233 13.84 -6.03 -8.81
C CYS A 233 13.39 -4.66 -9.28
N ALA A 234 13.46 -3.66 -8.39
CA ALA A 234 12.95 -2.32 -8.69
C ALA A 234 13.75 -1.61 -9.81
N ASP A 235 15.00 -2.03 -10.04
CA ASP A 235 15.88 -1.51 -11.09
C ASP A 235 16.00 -2.43 -12.33
N LYS A 236 15.03 -3.35 -12.52
CA LYS A 236 14.99 -4.18 -13.73
C LYS A 236 14.60 -3.40 -14.98
#